data_AF-A0A6J8EJM7-F1
#
_entry.id   AF-A0A6J8EJM7-F1
#
_cell.length_a   1.000
_cell.length_b   1.000
_cell.length_c   1.000
_cell.angle_alpha   90.00
_cell.angle_beta   90.00
_cell.angle_gamma   90.00
#
_symmetry.space_group_name_H-M   'P 1'
#
loop_
_entity.id
_entity.type
_entity.pdbx_description
1 polymer ?
#
loop_
_entity_poly.entity_id
_entity_poly.type
_entity_poly.pdbx_seq_one_letter_code
_entity_poly.pdbx_strand_id
1 'polypeptide(L)'
;MSTILLIFLVSLFGAVLGLPRLTNDSKKDFNKTRSALKNLESGLSNTVNALQEQINATNGKVKQLDEYLITMEDDFKIPDRQWRKYNGHYYFFGTDLVNWVTAERNCTEIGGILVKIDDSSENKWLVDNIIDKDKFNYTRPRVLIKHTRIKAIVHVKI
;
A
#
# COMPACT_ATOMS: atom_id res chain seq x y z
N MET A 1 -74.37 19.05 -44.21
CA MET A 1 -73.38 19.41 -43.16
C MET A 1 -73.64 18.70 -41.83
N SER A 2 -74.88 18.55 -41.35
CA SER A 2 -75.19 17.98 -40.03
C SER A 2 -74.79 16.49 -39.84
N THR A 3 -74.93 15.65 -40.87
CA THR A 3 -74.64 14.21 -40.78
C THR A 3 -73.15 13.87 -40.72
N ILE A 4 -72.31 14.64 -41.42
CA ILE A 4 -70.85 14.44 -41.45
C ILE A 4 -70.25 14.77 -40.07
N LEU A 5 -70.75 15.83 -39.41
CA LEU A 5 -70.33 16.20 -38.05
C LEU A 5 -70.67 15.09 -37.03
N LEU A 6 -71.83 14.45 -37.21
CA LEU A 6 -72.28 13.36 -36.35
C LEU A 6 -71.42 12.10 -36.50
N ILE A 7 -71.02 11.76 -37.73
CA ILE A 7 -70.10 10.64 -38.01
C ILE A 7 -68.71 10.93 -37.42
N PHE A 8 -68.21 12.15 -37.58
CA PHE A 8 -66.95 12.56 -36.96
C PHE A 8 -67.01 12.46 -35.43
N LEU A 9 -68.09 12.92 -34.80
CA LEU A 9 -68.30 12.81 -33.34
C LEU A 9 -68.35 11.35 -32.88
N VAL A 10 -69.06 10.48 -33.59
CA VAL A 10 -69.14 9.04 -33.29
C VAL A 10 -67.79 8.37 -33.46
N SER A 11 -67.02 8.72 -34.50
CA SER A 11 -65.66 8.20 -34.70
C SER A 11 -64.67 8.69 -33.64
N LEU A 12 -64.81 9.95 -33.21
CA LEU A 12 -63.96 10.55 -32.19
C LEU A 12 -64.26 9.92 -30.82
N PHE A 13 -65.54 9.64 -30.55
CA PHE A 13 -65.96 8.94 -29.34
C PHE A 13 -65.46 7.49 -29.32
N GLY A 14 -65.52 6.78 -30.45
CA GLY A 14 -64.92 5.45 -30.61
C GLY A 14 -63.41 5.45 -30.37
N ALA A 15 -62.70 6.45 -30.90
CA ALA A 15 -61.25 6.61 -30.69
C ALA A 15 -60.91 6.95 -29.23
N VAL A 16 -61.70 7.78 -28.55
CA VAL A 16 -61.53 8.13 -27.13
C VAL A 16 -61.76 6.92 -26.21
N LEU A 17 -62.75 6.07 -26.53
CA LEU A 17 -63.02 4.86 -25.75
C LEU A 17 -62.01 3.73 -25.98
N GLY A 18 -61.29 3.78 -27.12
CA GLY A 18 -60.20 2.86 -27.48
C GLY A 18 -58.84 3.24 -26.90
N LEU A 19 -58.72 4.40 -26.24
CA LEU A 19 -57.50 4.73 -25.48
C LEU A 19 -57.42 3.81 -24.25
N PRO A 20 -56.25 3.21 -23.96
CA PRO A 20 -56.06 2.43 -22.74
C PRO A 20 -56.38 3.32 -21.54
N ARG A 21 -57.45 2.99 -20.82
CA ARG A 21 -57.97 3.80 -19.71
C ARG A 21 -57.00 3.69 -18.54
N LEU A 22 -56.54 4.83 -18.01
CA LEU A 22 -55.91 4.89 -16.68
C LEU A 22 -56.94 4.44 -15.63
N THR A 23 -57.01 3.14 -15.36
CA THR A 23 -57.89 2.56 -14.33
C THR A 23 -57.34 2.81 -12.93
N ASN A 24 -58.18 2.69 -11.90
CA ASN A 24 -57.74 2.77 -10.50
C ASN A 24 -56.69 1.69 -10.17
N ASP A 25 -56.77 0.52 -10.81
CA ASP A 25 -55.77 -0.54 -10.67
C ASP A 25 -54.41 -0.11 -11.23
N SER A 26 -54.40 0.52 -12.41
CA SER A 26 -53.15 1.06 -12.99
C SER A 26 -52.50 2.11 -12.08
N LYS A 27 -53.31 2.93 -11.38
CA LYS A 27 -52.83 3.90 -10.40
C LYS A 27 -52.24 3.23 -9.16
N LYS A 28 -52.86 2.15 -8.67
CA LYS A 28 -52.36 1.36 -7.54
C LYS A 28 -51.02 0.72 -7.88
N ASP A 29 -50.90 0.11 -9.06
CA ASP A 29 -49.67 -0.52 -9.52
C ASP A 29 -48.55 0.50 -9.72
N PHE A 30 -48.85 1.66 -10.32
CA PHE A 30 -47.88 2.75 -10.44
C PHE A 30 -47.37 3.22 -9.07
N ASN A 31 -48.26 3.41 -8.09
CA ASN A 31 -47.87 3.82 -6.74
C ASN A 31 -47.03 2.75 -6.03
N LYS A 32 -47.36 1.47 -6.20
CA LYS A 32 -46.58 0.35 -5.66
C LYS A 32 -45.16 0.35 -6.24
N THR A 33 -45.05 0.48 -7.56
CA THR A 33 -43.75 0.57 -8.25
C THR A 33 -42.96 1.78 -7.79
N ARG A 34 -43.60 2.95 -7.68
CA ARG A 34 -42.97 4.18 -7.18
C ARG A 34 -42.47 4.03 -5.75
N SER A 35 -43.23 3.37 -4.88
CA SER A 35 -42.81 3.09 -3.50
C SER A 35 -41.61 2.14 -3.46
N ALA A 36 -41.62 1.08 -4.28
CA ALA A 36 -40.50 0.15 -4.37
C ALA A 36 -39.23 0.86 -4.87
N LEU A 37 -39.35 1.74 -5.86
CA LEU A 37 -38.24 2.50 -6.43
C LEU A 37 -37.62 3.46 -5.40
N LYS A 38 -38.45 4.13 -4.58
CA LYS A 38 -37.97 4.94 -3.46
C LYS A 38 -37.22 4.12 -2.41
N ASN A 39 -37.68 2.89 -2.11
CA ASN A 39 -36.99 2.02 -1.16
C ASN A 39 -35.64 1.52 -1.70
N LEU A 40 -35.56 1.26 -3.01
CA LEU A 40 -34.29 0.93 -3.66
C LEU A 40 -33.33 2.12 -3.66
N GLU A 41 -33.84 3.32 -3.92
CA GLU A 41 -33.05 4.56 -3.89
C GLU A 41 -32.49 4.83 -2.48
N SER A 42 -33.31 4.69 -1.43
CA SER A 42 -32.84 4.83 -0.05
C SER A 42 -31.84 3.73 0.33
N GLY A 43 -32.08 2.49 -0.10
CA GLY A 43 -31.15 1.39 0.05
C GLY A 43 -29.80 1.68 -0.60
N LEU A 44 -29.81 2.18 -1.84
CA LEU A 44 -28.61 2.56 -2.56
C LEU A 44 -27.86 3.68 -1.83
N SER A 45 -28.55 4.72 -1.38
CA SER A 45 -27.94 5.80 -0.61
C SER A 45 -27.27 5.29 0.67
N ASN A 46 -27.90 4.36 1.39
CA ASN A 46 -27.31 3.76 2.58
C ASN A 46 -26.05 2.97 2.25
N THR A 47 -26.08 2.18 1.16
CA THR A 47 -24.90 1.41 0.72
C THR A 47 -23.75 2.31 0.29
N VAL A 48 -24.04 3.42 -0.41
CA VAL A 48 -23.02 4.40 -0.82
C VAL A 48 -22.37 5.05 0.40
N ASN A 49 -23.16 5.44 1.40
CA ASN A 49 -22.63 6.03 2.63
C ASN A 49 -21.74 5.03 3.39
N ALA A 50 -22.18 3.79 3.55
CA ALA A 50 -21.40 2.75 4.22
C ALA A 50 -20.08 2.45 3.48
N LEU A 51 -20.10 2.39 2.14
CA LEU A 51 -18.88 2.22 1.34
C LEU A 51 -17.95 3.42 1.49
N GLN A 52 -18.48 4.65 1.52
CA GLN A 52 -17.70 5.85 1.72
C GLN A 52 -16.99 5.84 3.08
N GLU A 53 -17.66 5.38 4.14
CA GLU A 53 -17.06 5.21 5.46
C GLU A 53 -15.90 4.19 5.44
N GLN A 54 -16.10 3.05 4.78
CA GLN A 54 -15.04 2.04 4.65
C GLN A 54 -13.84 2.54 3.85
N ILE A 55 -14.07 3.29 2.76
CA ILE A 55 -13.02 3.94 1.97
C ILE A 55 -12.24 4.93 2.84
N ASN A 56 -12.94 5.78 3.61
CA ASN A 56 -12.30 6.77 4.49
C ASN A 56 -11.43 6.10 5.57
N ALA A 57 -11.93 5.03 6.20
CA ALA A 57 -11.17 4.26 7.18
C ALA A 57 -9.93 3.60 6.57
N THR A 58 -10.06 3.06 5.35
CA THR A 58 -8.94 2.42 4.64
C THR A 58 -7.89 3.45 4.24
N ASN A 59 -8.30 4.60 3.72
CA ASN A 59 -7.41 5.71 3.39
C ASN A 59 -6.64 6.23 4.61
N GLY A 60 -7.28 6.26 5.78
CA GLY A 60 -6.60 6.59 7.04
C GLY A 60 -5.47 5.62 7.38
N LYS A 61 -5.70 4.31 7.21
CA LYS A 61 -4.66 3.29 7.43
C LYS A 61 -3.50 3.39 6.44
N VAL A 62 -3.79 3.64 5.17
CA VAL A 62 -2.75 3.83 4.14
C VAL A 62 -1.84 5.01 4.47
N LYS A 63 -2.41 6.15 4.89
CA LYS A 63 -1.62 7.30 5.32
C LYS A 63 -0.70 6.99 6.51
N GLN A 64 -1.20 6.24 7.49
CA GLN A 64 -0.38 5.80 8.63
C GLN A 64 0.77 4.88 8.21
N LEU A 65 0.51 3.99 7.24
CA LEU A 65 1.56 3.13 6.66
C LEU A 65 2.61 3.96 5.92
N ASP A 66 2.19 4.95 5.14
CA ASP A 66 3.10 5.85 4.42
C ASP A 66 4.01 6.62 5.40
N GLU A 67 3.45 7.16 6.49
CA GLU A 67 4.21 7.84 7.55
C GLU A 67 5.24 6.90 8.20
N TYR A 68 4.85 5.66 8.50
CA TYR A 68 5.75 4.66 9.08
C TYR A 68 6.91 4.30 8.13
N LEU A 69 6.64 4.13 6.84
CA LEU A 69 7.67 3.85 5.84
C LEU A 69 8.68 5.00 5.74
N ILE A 70 8.23 6.25 5.76
CA ILE A 70 9.12 7.42 5.75
C ILE A 70 10.03 7.42 6.98
N THR A 71 9.49 7.15 8.18
CA THR A 71 10.32 7.10 9.40
C THR A 71 11.36 5.99 9.35
N MET A 72 11.02 4.82 8.80
CA MET A 72 11.99 3.72 8.63
C MET A 72 13.03 4.07 7.58
N GLU A 73 12.66 4.68 6.45
CA GLU A 73 13.62 5.13 5.44
C GLU A 73 14.61 6.15 5.99
N ASP A 74 14.16 7.06 6.84
CA ASP A 74 15.02 8.06 7.46
C ASP A 74 15.95 7.44 8.51
N ASP A 75 15.50 6.42 9.25
CA ASP A 75 16.34 5.62 10.14
C ASP A 75 17.51 4.94 9.40
N PHE A 76 17.32 4.56 8.13
CA PHE A 76 18.39 4.04 7.27
C PHE A 76 19.34 5.11 6.69
N LYS A 77 18.99 6.40 6.78
CA LYS A 77 19.79 7.53 6.24
C LYS A 77 20.65 8.22 7.30
N ILE A 78 20.49 7.92 8.59
CA ILE A 78 21.24 8.60 9.67
C ILE A 78 22.71 8.15 9.68
N PRO A 79 23.69 9.07 9.48
CA PRO A 79 25.12 8.73 9.43
C PRO A 79 25.70 8.27 10.78
N ASP A 80 25.01 8.55 11.89
CA ASP A 80 25.40 8.18 13.26
C ASP A 80 24.97 6.75 13.64
N ARG A 81 24.12 6.10 12.83
CA ARG A 81 23.80 4.69 13.00
C ARG A 81 24.62 3.84 12.06
N GLN A 82 24.99 2.68 12.56
CA GLN A 82 25.94 1.75 11.97
C GLN A 82 25.51 1.19 10.59
N TRP A 83 24.34 1.56 10.04
CA TRP A 83 23.85 1.07 8.76
C TRP A 83 24.28 1.95 7.58
N ARG A 84 24.70 1.34 6.47
CA ARG A 84 25.08 2.03 5.24
C ARG A 84 24.63 1.24 4.01
N LYS A 85 24.24 1.94 2.95
CA LYS A 85 23.83 1.34 1.67
C LYS A 85 24.94 1.43 0.64
N TYR A 86 25.23 0.32 -0.03
CA TYR A 86 26.15 0.27 -1.17
C TYR A 86 25.67 -0.76 -2.19
N ASN A 87 25.63 -0.37 -3.47
CA ASN A 87 25.27 -1.25 -4.58
C ASN A 87 23.98 -2.07 -4.39
N GLY A 88 22.94 -1.48 -3.79
CA GLY A 88 21.67 -2.17 -3.53
C GLY A 88 21.67 -3.06 -2.28
N HIS A 89 22.78 -3.17 -1.56
CA HIS A 89 22.93 -3.92 -0.32
C HIS A 89 23.00 -3.00 0.90
N TYR A 90 22.60 -3.54 2.05
CA TYR A 90 22.65 -2.85 3.35
C TYR A 90 23.71 -3.50 4.25
N TYR A 91 24.56 -2.65 4.83
CA TYR A 91 25.71 -3.04 5.66
C TYR A 91 25.61 -2.41 7.03
N PHE A 92 25.61 -3.22 8.10
CA PHE A 92 25.70 -2.73 9.48
C PHE A 92 27.12 -2.83 10.00
N PHE A 93 27.69 -1.79 10.59
CA PHE A 93 29.05 -1.73 11.12
C PHE A 93 29.05 -1.80 12.65
N GLY A 94 29.15 -2.99 13.22
CA GLY A 94 29.22 -3.17 14.68
C GLY A 94 30.37 -2.37 15.32
N THR A 95 30.11 -1.78 16.49
CA THR A 95 31.11 -1.05 17.31
C THR A 95 32.00 -2.00 18.09
N ASP A 96 31.46 -3.15 18.50
CA ASP A 96 32.12 -4.05 19.42
C ASP A 96 33.01 -5.07 18.69
N LEU A 97 34.18 -5.33 19.26
CA LEU A 97 35.10 -6.36 18.81
C LEU A 97 34.67 -7.70 19.42
N VAL A 98 34.00 -8.53 18.63
CA VAL A 98 33.54 -9.85 19.04
C VAL A 98 34.27 -10.96 18.28
N ASN A 99 34.18 -12.20 18.77
CA ASN A 99 34.66 -13.36 18.04
C ASN A 99 33.72 -13.69 16.86
N TRP A 100 34.17 -14.52 15.92
CA TRP A 100 33.41 -14.84 14.70
C TRP A 100 32.04 -15.45 14.98
N VAL A 101 31.94 -16.39 15.94
CA VAL A 101 30.68 -17.08 16.27
C VAL A 101 29.65 -16.09 16.84
N THR A 102 30.09 -15.21 17.74
CA THR A 102 29.24 -14.15 18.29
C THR A 102 28.85 -13.14 17.20
N ALA A 103 29.76 -12.79 16.28
CA ALA A 103 29.44 -11.91 15.16
C ALA A 103 28.37 -12.51 14.25
N GLU A 104 28.51 -13.77 13.86
CA GLU A 104 27.54 -14.48 13.02
C GLU A 104 26.17 -14.55 13.72
N ARG A 105 26.14 -14.96 15.00
CA ARG A 105 24.90 -15.00 15.78
C ARG A 105 24.22 -13.63 15.83
N ASN A 106 24.97 -12.56 16.08
CA ASN A 106 24.43 -11.21 16.13
C ASN A 106 23.87 -10.77 14.76
N CYS A 107 24.52 -11.16 13.66
CA CYS A 107 24.01 -10.89 12.31
C CYS A 107 22.69 -11.62 12.05
N THR A 108 22.62 -12.90 12.40
CA THR A 108 21.41 -13.72 12.27
C THR A 108 20.26 -13.20 13.13
N GLU A 109 20.56 -12.72 14.35
CA GLU A 109 19.57 -12.17 15.28
C GLU A 109 18.85 -10.93 14.72
N ILE A 110 19.53 -10.15 13.87
CA ILE A 110 18.95 -8.98 13.18
C ILE A 110 18.49 -9.29 11.75
N GLY A 111 18.40 -10.58 11.38
CA GLY A 111 17.90 -11.03 10.08
C GLY A 111 18.87 -10.84 8.91
N GLY A 112 20.16 -10.66 9.19
CA GLY A 112 21.21 -10.56 8.18
C GLY A 112 22.23 -11.70 8.26
N ILE A 113 23.28 -11.58 7.46
CA ILE A 113 24.41 -12.53 7.43
C ILE A 113 25.72 -11.79 7.68
N LEU A 114 26.74 -12.50 8.15
CA LEU A 114 28.08 -11.91 8.20
C LEU A 114 28.56 -11.60 6.78
N VAL A 115 29.12 -10.41 6.55
CA VAL A 115 29.47 -9.93 5.21
C VAL A 115 30.34 -10.92 4.45
N LYS A 116 29.93 -11.20 3.22
CA LYS A 116 30.72 -11.91 2.23
C LYS A 116 31.13 -10.90 1.17
N ILE A 117 32.44 -10.68 1.04
CA ILE A 117 32.98 -9.73 0.08
C ILE A 117 33.06 -10.42 -1.28
N ASP A 118 32.27 -9.95 -2.24
CA ASP A 118 32.15 -10.53 -3.57
C ASP A 118 33.10 -9.86 -4.59
N ASP A 119 33.42 -8.57 -4.41
CA ASP A 119 34.29 -7.85 -5.34
C ASP A 119 35.27 -6.85 -4.67
N SER A 120 36.23 -6.38 -5.47
CA SER A 120 37.27 -5.45 -5.00
C SER A 120 36.76 -4.04 -4.68
N SER A 121 35.68 -3.62 -5.32
CA SER A 121 35.06 -2.31 -5.14
C SER A 121 34.30 -2.27 -3.81
N GLU A 122 33.55 -3.32 -3.50
CA GLU A 122 32.91 -3.56 -2.22
C GLU A 122 33.94 -3.60 -1.09
N ASN A 123 35.03 -4.37 -1.26
CA ASN A 123 36.11 -4.42 -0.28
C ASN A 123 36.69 -3.02 0.01
N LYS A 124 36.96 -2.25 -1.04
CA LYS A 124 37.48 -0.88 -0.90
C LYS A 124 36.48 0.02 -0.18
N TRP A 125 35.22 -0.05 -0.55
CA TRP A 125 34.16 0.73 0.09
C TRP A 125 34.03 0.37 1.57
N LEU A 126 34.03 -0.91 1.93
CA LEU A 126 33.98 -1.36 3.33
C LEU A 126 35.12 -0.78 4.15
N VAL A 127 36.37 -0.87 3.65
CA VAL A 127 37.56 -0.31 4.32
C VAL A 127 37.45 1.20 4.51
N ASP A 128 37.00 1.93 3.49
CA ASP A 128 36.87 3.38 3.55
C ASP A 128 35.80 3.82 4.58
N ASN A 129 34.82 2.95 4.87
CA ASN A 129 33.63 3.21 5.70
C ASN A 129 33.70 2.65 7.13
N ILE A 130 34.77 1.96 7.54
CA ILE A 130 34.95 1.53 8.93
C ILE A 130 35.13 2.77 9.83
N ILE A 131 34.27 2.88 10.86
CA ILE A 131 34.11 4.06 11.74
C ILE A 131 35.33 4.35 12.63
N ASP A 132 36.28 3.43 12.75
CA ASP A 132 37.43 3.56 13.65
C ASP A 132 38.71 3.25 12.88
N LYS A 133 39.29 4.26 12.23
CA LYS A 133 40.56 4.10 11.48
C LYS A 133 41.77 4.11 12.42
N ASP A 134 41.65 4.75 13.59
CA ASP A 134 42.77 4.97 14.51
C ASP A 134 43.04 3.79 15.47
N LYS A 135 42.04 2.96 15.79
CA LYS A 135 42.27 1.70 16.55
C LYS A 135 42.91 0.58 15.74
N PHE A 136 43.12 0.79 14.45
CA PHE A 136 43.50 -0.23 13.48
C PHE A 136 44.83 0.17 12.82
N ASN A 137 45.95 0.08 13.54
CA ASN A 137 47.28 0.16 12.95
C ASN A 137 47.58 -1.11 12.13
N TYR A 138 46.90 -1.25 10.99
CA TYR A 138 47.10 -2.36 10.05
C TYR A 138 47.79 -1.83 8.79
N THR A 139 49.11 -1.94 8.81
CA THR A 139 49.90 -1.91 7.58
C THR A 139 49.48 -3.11 6.73
N ARG A 140 48.72 -2.83 5.66
CA ARG A 140 48.27 -3.70 4.56
C ARG A 140 46.86 -4.30 4.70
N PRO A 141 45.95 -4.01 3.75
CA PRO A 141 44.57 -4.51 3.73
C PRO A 141 44.57 -5.92 3.16
N ARG A 142 44.98 -6.87 3.99
CA ARG A 142 44.70 -8.28 3.72
C ARG A 142 44.06 -8.87 4.95
N VAL A 143 42.76 -9.12 4.79
CA VAL A 143 42.00 -10.12 5.53
C VAL A 143 41.41 -9.64 6.86
N LEU A 144 40.25 -8.99 6.78
CA LEU A 144 39.25 -8.91 7.86
C LEU A 144 38.67 -10.29 8.28
N ILE A 145 39.31 -11.39 7.87
CA ILE A 145 38.89 -12.79 8.08
C ILE A 145 40.12 -13.69 8.33
N LYS A 146 41.15 -13.25 9.06
CA LYS A 146 42.22 -14.20 9.44
C LYS A 146 42.64 -14.25 10.89
N HIS A 147 42.41 -13.26 11.74
CA HIS A 147 42.77 -13.39 13.16
C HIS A 147 41.71 -12.85 14.11
N THR A 148 40.94 -13.80 14.66
CA THR A 148 40.35 -13.87 16.02
C THR A 148 39.46 -12.75 16.56
N ARG A 149 39.31 -11.58 15.90
CA ARG A 149 38.34 -10.54 16.28
C ARG A 149 37.79 -9.85 15.04
N ILE A 150 36.48 -9.82 14.90
CA ILE A 150 35.77 -9.31 13.71
C ILE A 150 34.79 -8.24 14.19
N LYS A 151 34.83 -7.06 13.56
CA LYS A 151 33.68 -6.13 13.64
C LYS A 151 32.59 -6.76 12.79
N ALA A 152 31.47 -7.11 13.42
CA ALA A 152 30.34 -7.70 12.73
C ALA A 152 29.87 -6.71 11.66
N ILE A 153 30.15 -7.03 10.39
CA ILE A 153 29.57 -6.32 9.26
C ILE A 153 28.39 -7.17 8.80
N VAL A 154 27.18 -6.71 9.09
CA VAL A 154 25.97 -7.46 8.72
C VAL A 154 25.59 -7.08 7.32
N HIS A 155 25.46 -8.06 6.43
CA HIS A 155 24.89 -7.91 5.11
C HIS A 155 23.44 -8.38 5.14
N VAL A 156 22.50 -7.51 4.77
CA VAL A 156 21.10 -7.89 4.57
C VAL A 156 20.81 -7.78 3.07
N LYS A 157 20.50 -8.92 2.45
CA LYS A 157 20.00 -8.99 1.07
C LYS A 157 18.48 -9.05 1.13
N ILE A 158 17.84 -7.97 0.67
CA ILE A 158 16.39 -7.92 0.46
C ILE A 158 16.08 -8.53 -0.91
#